data_AF-A0A0G2FBK7-F1
#
_entry.id   AF-A0A0G2FBK7-F1
#
_cell.length_a   1.000
_cell.length_b   1.000
_cell.length_c   1.000
_cell.angle_alpha   90.00
_cell.angle_beta   90.00
_cell.angle_gamma   90.00
#
_symmetry.space_group_name_H-M   'P 1'
#
loop_
_entity.id
_entity.type
_entity.pdbx_description
1 polymer ?
#
loop_
_entity_poly.entity_id
_entity_poly.type
_entity_poly.pdbx_seq_one_letter_code
_entity_poly.pdbx_strand_id
1 'polypeptide(L)'
;MSRLCQLTATALLLVLCSTRCALADDPIRFLYPDEQGLEFHYLDRVDVSYESNFSAPFLFTWCGQGNAKQKQKDRPDAGNATTQITLQFTSDEDLECWFNLRIHDLGDSSPLGANSPAFTYVHTTRQGGPVSSWPEIDDSLTTGDG
;
A
#
# COMPACT_ATOMS: atom_id res chain seq x y z
N MET A 1 40.73 -24.42 -68.50
CA MET A 1 41.65 -24.06 -67.39
C MET A 1 41.40 -22.58 -67.14
N SER A 2 40.81 -22.10 -66.04
CA SER A 2 41.05 -22.39 -64.63
C SER A 2 39.78 -22.26 -63.79
N ARG A 3 39.78 -22.99 -62.67
CA ARG A 3 38.76 -23.02 -61.62
C ARG A 3 38.70 -21.68 -60.88
N LEU A 4 37.51 -21.24 -60.51
CA LEU A 4 37.29 -20.70 -59.17
C LEU A 4 35.97 -21.26 -58.60
N CYS A 5 36.17 -22.23 -57.72
CA CYS A 5 35.27 -22.62 -56.65
C CYS A 5 35.08 -21.41 -55.74
N GLN A 6 33.88 -21.09 -55.27
CA GLN A 6 33.53 -21.02 -53.84
C GLN A 6 32.00 -20.85 -53.71
N LEU A 7 31.37 -21.89 -53.17
CA LEU A 7 30.07 -21.84 -52.49
C LEU A 7 30.31 -21.24 -51.10
N THR A 8 29.57 -20.21 -50.71
CA THR A 8 29.14 -20.03 -49.31
C THR A 8 27.76 -19.39 -49.28
N ALA A 9 26.79 -20.21 -48.90
CA ALA A 9 25.51 -19.79 -48.36
C ALA A 9 25.72 -19.26 -46.94
N THR A 10 25.05 -18.17 -46.56
CA THR A 10 24.12 -18.11 -45.41
C THR A 10 23.56 -16.70 -45.23
N ALA A 11 22.23 -16.62 -45.25
CA ALA A 11 21.50 -15.49 -44.71
C ALA A 11 21.59 -15.50 -43.17
N LEU A 12 21.78 -14.34 -42.54
CA LEU A 12 21.42 -14.15 -41.13
C LEU A 12 20.75 -12.79 -40.96
N LEU A 13 19.43 -12.85 -40.97
CA LEU A 13 18.49 -11.82 -40.52
C LEU A 13 18.42 -11.85 -39.00
N LEU A 14 18.16 -10.68 -38.40
CA LEU A 14 17.68 -10.45 -37.03
C LEU A 14 18.76 -10.66 -35.95
N VAL A 15 18.94 -9.79 -34.97
CA VAL A 15 17.92 -9.19 -34.12
C VAL A 15 18.46 -7.82 -33.65
N LEU A 16 17.77 -6.72 -33.97
CA LEU A 16 17.88 -5.53 -33.13
C LEU A 16 17.33 -5.95 -31.78
N CYS A 17 18.22 -6.27 -30.85
CA CYS A 17 17.86 -6.48 -29.46
C CYS A 17 17.56 -5.09 -28.90
N SER A 18 16.38 -4.56 -29.21
CA SER A 18 15.77 -3.51 -28.43
C SER A 18 15.42 -4.16 -27.08
N THR A 19 16.42 -4.24 -26.21
CA THR A 19 16.21 -4.38 -24.78
C THR A 19 15.40 -3.17 -24.34
N ARG A 20 14.08 -3.28 -24.47
CA ARG A 20 13.19 -2.61 -23.56
C ARG A 20 13.43 -3.31 -22.23
N CYS A 21 14.37 -2.77 -21.44
CA CYS A 21 14.26 -2.91 -19.99
C CYS A 21 12.94 -2.24 -19.64
N ALA A 22 11.85 -3.00 -19.70
CA ALA A 22 10.77 -2.79 -18.77
C ALA A 22 11.37 -3.15 -17.42
N LEU A 23 12.02 -2.18 -16.77
CA LEU A 23 11.94 -2.16 -15.33
C LEU A 23 10.44 -2.06 -15.08
N ALA A 24 9.82 -3.20 -14.76
CA ALA A 24 8.54 -3.15 -14.10
C ALA A 24 8.82 -2.34 -12.84
N ASP A 25 8.43 -1.06 -12.85
CA ASP A 25 8.23 -0.34 -11.60
C ASP A 25 7.19 -1.17 -10.87
N ASP A 26 7.61 -1.92 -9.85
CA ASP A 26 6.68 -2.66 -9.01
C ASP A 26 5.66 -1.65 -8.48
N PRO A 27 4.35 -1.89 -8.72
CA PRO A 27 3.35 -0.90 -8.40
C PRO A 27 3.29 -0.72 -6.88
N ILE A 28 3.52 0.51 -6.42
CA ILE A 28 3.32 0.88 -5.01
C ILE A 28 1.81 0.91 -4.76
N ARG A 29 1.31 0.06 -3.86
CA ARG A 29 -0.13 -0.02 -3.56
C ARG A 29 -0.39 -0.48 -2.14
N PHE A 30 -1.56 -0.10 -1.61
CA PHE A 30 -2.08 -0.65 -0.37
C PHE A 30 -2.79 -1.97 -0.65
N LEU A 31 -2.55 -2.95 0.21
CA LEU A 31 -3.28 -4.22 0.31
C LEU A 31 -4.33 -4.17 1.42
N TYR A 32 -4.12 -3.34 2.44
CA TYR A 32 -5.13 -3.00 3.44
C TYR A 32 -4.80 -1.64 4.09
N PRO A 33 -5.79 -0.75 4.30
CA PRO A 33 -7.15 -0.83 3.77
C PRO A 33 -7.15 -0.75 2.23
N ASP A 34 -7.96 -1.58 1.57
CA ASP A 34 -8.07 -1.68 0.10
C ASP A 34 -9.47 -1.37 -0.44
N GLU A 35 -10.45 -1.16 0.46
CA GLU A 35 -11.83 -0.79 0.12
C GLU A 35 -12.29 0.52 0.76
N GLN A 36 -13.36 1.09 0.21
CA GLN A 36 -14.01 2.29 0.75
C GLN A 36 -15.07 1.91 1.79
N GLY A 37 -15.43 2.84 2.66
CA GLY A 37 -16.50 2.66 3.65
C GLY A 37 -16.07 1.97 4.94
N LEU A 38 -14.77 1.70 5.09
CA LEU A 38 -14.20 1.27 6.35
C LEU A 38 -14.33 2.37 7.40
N GLU A 39 -14.56 1.96 8.64
CA GLU A 39 -14.71 2.85 9.78
C GLU A 39 -13.75 2.42 10.90
N PHE A 40 -12.89 3.35 11.33
CA PHE A 40 -11.97 3.15 12.43
C PHE A 40 -12.20 4.21 13.50
N HIS A 41 -12.07 3.80 14.75
CA HIS A 41 -12.29 4.65 15.91
C HIS A 41 -10.98 5.18 16.48
N TYR A 42 -11.08 6.21 17.32
CA TYR A 42 -9.98 6.63 18.19
C TYR A 42 -9.44 5.43 18.97
N LEU A 43 -8.10 5.27 18.91
CA LEU A 43 -7.30 4.17 19.48
C LEU A 43 -7.41 2.81 18.79
N ASP A 44 -8.19 2.66 17.71
CA ASP A 44 -8.16 1.42 16.93
C ASP A 44 -6.74 1.14 16.39
N ARG A 45 -6.41 -0.14 16.27
CA ARG A 45 -5.15 -0.65 15.71
C ARG A 45 -5.42 -1.24 14.34
N VAL A 46 -4.84 -0.62 13.33
CA VAL A 46 -5.04 -0.96 11.93
C VAL A 46 -3.79 -1.63 11.39
N ASP A 47 -3.90 -2.85 10.89
CA ASP A 47 -2.79 -3.59 10.29
C ASP A 47 -2.57 -3.17 8.83
N VAL A 48 -1.90 -2.02 8.63
CA VAL A 48 -1.70 -1.41 7.31
C VAL A 48 -0.72 -2.24 6.48
N SER A 49 -1.21 -2.79 5.38
CA SER A 49 -0.44 -3.69 4.50
C SER A 49 -0.24 -3.06 3.13
N TYR A 50 0.95 -3.18 2.56
CA TYR A 50 1.29 -2.56 1.27
C TYR A 50 2.39 -3.30 0.52
N GLU A 51 2.44 -3.05 -0.78
CA GLU A 51 3.55 -3.43 -1.66
C GLU A 51 4.33 -2.17 -2.04
N SER A 52 5.65 -2.24 -1.93
CA SER A 52 6.56 -1.13 -2.22
C SER A 52 8.00 -1.62 -2.40
N ASN A 53 8.80 -0.85 -3.13
CA ASN A 53 10.25 -1.02 -3.23
C ASN A 53 11.04 -0.04 -2.35
N PHE A 54 10.37 0.67 -1.44
CA PHE A 54 11.01 1.67 -0.58
C PHE A 54 11.86 1.01 0.50
N SER A 55 13.13 1.42 0.59
CA SER A 55 14.08 0.90 1.61
C SER A 55 13.90 1.51 3.00
N ALA A 56 13.24 2.67 3.09
CA ALA A 56 12.97 3.38 4.34
C ALA A 56 11.73 4.27 4.19
N PRO A 57 10.54 3.66 4.05
CA PRO A 57 9.29 4.39 3.82
C PRO A 57 8.87 5.25 5.02
N PHE A 58 7.97 6.17 4.70
CA PHE A 58 7.16 6.94 5.64
C PHE A 58 5.70 6.60 5.41
N LEU A 59 4.96 6.44 6.49
CA LEU A 59 3.52 6.27 6.44
C LEU A 59 2.87 7.42 7.21
N PHE A 60 2.06 8.21 6.52
CA PHE A 60 1.32 9.31 7.14
C PHE A 60 -0.16 8.98 7.20
N THR A 61 -0.82 9.42 8.26
CA THR A 61 -2.28 9.48 8.32
C THR A 61 -2.69 10.92 8.05
N TRP A 62 -3.43 11.13 6.96
CA TRP A 62 -4.01 12.41 6.59
C TRP A 62 -5.51 12.37 6.77
N CYS A 63 -6.09 13.48 7.21
CA CYS A 63 -7.52 13.58 7.42
C CYS A 63 -8.05 14.95 7.01
N GLY A 64 -9.29 14.98 6.52
CA GLY A 64 -10.07 16.18 6.24
C GLY A 64 -10.63 16.21 4.81
N GLN A 65 -11.76 16.89 4.65
CA GLN A 65 -12.38 17.14 3.34
C GLN A 65 -11.90 18.50 2.81
N GLY A 66 -11.17 18.50 1.69
CA GLY A 66 -10.70 19.72 1.01
C GLY A 66 -9.50 20.45 1.64
N ASN A 67 -9.37 20.45 2.97
CA ASN A 67 -8.23 21.04 3.71
C ASN A 67 -7.51 20.00 4.57
N ALA A 68 -7.03 18.94 3.90
CA ALA A 68 -6.38 17.82 4.56
C ALA A 68 -5.21 18.26 5.47
N LYS A 69 -5.13 17.66 6.65
CA LYS A 69 -4.02 17.83 7.58
C LYS A 69 -3.41 16.49 7.93
N GLN A 70 -2.08 16.46 8.01
CA GLN A 70 -1.38 15.33 8.61
C GLN A 70 -1.75 15.23 10.09
N LYS A 71 -2.22 14.06 10.51
CA LYS A 71 -2.58 13.75 11.89
C LYS A 71 -1.55 12.88 12.58
N GLN A 72 -0.97 11.95 11.83
CA GLN A 72 0.02 11.01 12.35
C GLN A 72 1.10 10.70 11.31
N LYS A 73 2.24 10.24 11.79
CA LYS A 73 3.39 9.82 10.99
C LYS A 73 4.09 8.67 11.68
N ASP A 74 4.33 7.62 10.90
CA ASP A 74 4.96 6.38 11.33
C ASP A 74 6.11 6.01 10.38
N ARG A 75 6.98 5.11 10.84
CA ARG A 75 8.11 4.55 10.08
C ARG A 75 7.91 3.04 9.94
N PRO A 76 7.18 2.59 8.92
CA PRO A 76 6.93 1.17 8.76
C PRO A 76 8.17 0.47 8.16
N ASP A 77 8.13 -0.86 8.11
CA ASP A 77 9.23 -1.67 7.59
C ASP A 77 9.51 -1.41 6.10
N ALA A 78 10.69 -1.78 5.62
CA ALA A 78 11.06 -1.63 4.22
C ALA A 78 10.34 -2.64 3.30
N GLY A 79 10.18 -2.29 2.03
CA GLY A 79 9.66 -3.18 1.00
C GLY A 79 8.16 -3.45 1.14
N ASN A 80 7.75 -4.69 0.84
CA ASN A 80 6.39 -5.16 1.09
C ASN A 80 6.26 -5.52 2.57
N ALA A 81 5.31 -4.90 3.26
CA ALA A 81 5.18 -5.07 4.69
C ALA A 81 3.74 -4.88 5.17
N THR A 82 3.51 -5.36 6.40
CA THR A 82 2.35 -5.04 7.21
C THR A 82 2.86 -4.35 8.47
N THR A 83 2.29 -3.19 8.80
CA THR A 83 2.65 -2.44 10.01
C THR A 83 1.38 -2.06 10.76
N GLN A 84 1.35 -2.37 12.05
CA GLN A 84 0.24 -2.01 12.91
C GLN A 84 0.32 -0.52 13.29
N ILE A 85 -0.71 0.23 12.92
CA ILE A 85 -0.86 1.66 13.20
C ILE A 85 -1.96 1.85 14.23
N THR A 86 -1.62 2.42 15.39
CA THR A 86 -2.64 2.86 16.34
C THR A 86 -3.10 4.26 15.96
N LEU A 87 -4.41 4.47 15.78
CA LEU A 87 -4.97 5.79 15.47
C LEU A 87 -5.08 6.63 16.75
N GLN A 88 -3.98 7.28 17.12
CA GLN A 88 -3.84 7.98 18.40
C GLN A 88 -3.75 9.50 18.23
N PHE A 89 -4.74 10.09 17.57
CA PHE A 89 -4.88 11.54 17.44
C PHE A 89 -6.31 11.98 17.76
N THR A 90 -6.47 13.15 18.38
CA THR A 90 -7.78 13.67 18.71
C THR A 90 -8.37 14.52 17.59
N SER A 91 -9.70 14.57 17.55
CA SER A 91 -10.50 15.42 16.68
C SER A 91 -11.78 15.78 17.43
N ASP A 92 -12.36 16.94 17.10
CA ASP A 92 -13.66 17.36 17.66
C ASP A 92 -14.84 16.85 16.80
N GLU A 93 -14.54 16.25 15.65
CA GLU A 93 -15.49 15.72 14.68
C GLU A 93 -14.96 14.44 14.01
N ASP A 94 -15.86 13.68 13.40
CA ASP A 94 -15.49 12.54 12.55
C ASP A 94 -14.88 13.05 11.24
N LEU A 95 -13.87 12.33 10.75
CA LEU A 95 -13.05 12.79 9.62
C LEU A 95 -12.96 11.72 8.54
N GLU A 96 -12.93 12.16 7.29
CA GLU A 96 -12.45 11.31 6.20
C GLU A 96 -10.91 11.29 6.22
N CYS A 97 -10.33 10.10 6.35
CA CYS A 97 -8.89 9.91 6.49
C CYS A 97 -8.36 8.89 5.48
N TRP A 98 -7.05 8.91 5.23
CA TRP A 98 -6.36 7.90 4.42
C TRP A 98 -4.91 7.75 4.88
N PHE A 99 -4.35 6.59 4.56
CA PHE A 99 -2.92 6.36 4.68
C PHE A 99 -2.19 6.83 3.43
N ASN A 100 -0.98 7.32 3.64
CA ASN A 100 -0.17 7.97 2.62
C ASN A 100 1.26 7.43 2.74
N LEU A 101 1.63 6.49 1.88
CA LEU A 101 2.95 5.86 1.88
C LEU A 101 3.88 6.67 0.97
N ARG A 102 5.06 7.08 1.47
CA ARG A 102 6.01 7.92 0.73
C ARG A 102 7.45 7.48 0.97
N ILE A 103 8.31 7.77 -0.01
CA ILE A 103 9.76 7.50 0.09
C ILE A 103 10.52 8.58 0.88
N HIS A 104 9.93 9.76 1.05
CA HIS A 104 10.55 10.90 1.72
C HIS A 104 9.64 11.51 2.77
N ASP A 105 10.26 12.21 3.73
CA ASP A 105 9.60 12.94 4.81
C ASP A 105 8.99 14.28 4.37
N LEU A 106 8.34 14.28 3.21
CA LEU A 106 7.84 15.50 2.57
C LEU A 106 6.30 15.56 2.56
N GLY A 107 5.64 14.63 3.28
CA GLY A 107 4.18 14.51 3.30
C GLY A 107 3.61 14.29 1.89
N ASP A 108 2.69 15.16 1.48
CA ASP A 108 2.01 15.11 0.19
C ASP A 108 2.86 15.55 -1.02
N SER A 109 3.94 16.31 -0.78
CA SER A 109 4.70 16.96 -1.85
C SER A 109 5.65 16.04 -2.62
N SER A 110 5.84 14.80 -2.17
CA SER A 110 6.54 13.79 -2.96
C SER A 110 5.57 13.14 -3.94
N PRO A 111 5.84 13.18 -5.26
CA PRO A 111 5.02 12.48 -6.26
C PRO A 111 5.19 10.95 -6.21
N LEU A 112 6.14 10.44 -5.43
CA LEU A 112 6.47 9.01 -5.34
C LEU A 112 5.82 8.38 -4.11
N GLY A 113 4.84 7.51 -4.36
CA GLY A 113 4.12 6.80 -3.32
C GLY A 113 2.70 6.44 -3.73
N ALA A 114 1.89 6.06 -2.75
CA ALA A 114 0.48 5.75 -2.94
C ALA A 114 -0.37 6.30 -1.79
N ASN A 115 -1.65 6.48 -2.04
CA ASN A 115 -2.65 6.69 -0.99
C ASN A 115 -3.49 5.43 -0.89
N SER A 116 -3.90 5.06 0.32
CA SER A 116 -4.97 4.08 0.49
C SER A 116 -6.30 4.70 0.01
N PRO A 117 -7.34 3.88 -0.20
CA PRO A 117 -8.71 4.36 -0.13
C PRO A 117 -8.98 5.11 1.18
N ALA A 118 -9.95 6.02 1.13
CA ALA A 118 -10.39 6.76 2.30
C ALA A 118 -11.22 5.87 3.22
N PHE A 119 -11.09 6.13 4.53
CA PHE A 119 -11.87 5.53 5.60
C PHE A 119 -12.43 6.62 6.50
N THR A 120 -13.56 6.32 7.16
CA THR A 120 -14.13 7.20 8.19
C THR A 120 -13.37 7.00 9.49
N TYR A 121 -12.84 8.07 10.05
CA TYR A 121 -12.31 8.13 11.39
C TYR A 121 -13.37 8.66 12.35
N VAL A 122 -13.75 7.85 13.33
CA VAL A 122 -14.69 8.23 14.39
C VAL A 122 -13.89 8.68 15.61
N HIS A 123 -14.11 9.92 16.05
CA HIS A 123 -13.30 10.57 17.10
C HIS A 123 -13.50 9.99 18.52
N THR A 124 -14.39 9.02 18.67
CA THR A 124 -14.69 8.35 19.95
C THR A 124 -14.14 6.94 19.98
N THR A 125 -13.76 6.45 21.16
CA THR A 125 -13.36 5.05 21.36
C THR A 125 -14.56 4.12 21.16
N ARG A 126 -14.34 2.91 20.63
CA ARG A 126 -15.39 1.88 20.59
C ARG A 126 -15.89 1.53 21.99
N GLN A 127 -17.19 1.27 22.09
CA GLN A 127 -17.78 0.65 23.28
C GLN A 127 -17.32 -0.81 23.35
N GLY A 128 -16.25 -1.08 24.11
CA GLY A 128 -15.60 -2.39 24.18
C GLY A 128 -14.07 -2.35 24.11
N GLY A 129 -13.49 -1.20 23.75
CA GLY A 129 -12.04 -1.00 23.64
C GLY A 129 -11.52 -1.10 22.19
N PRO A 130 -10.22 -0.87 21.98
CA PRO A 130 -9.60 -0.88 20.64
C PRO A 130 -9.73 -2.23 19.94
N VAL A 131 -10.07 -2.21 18.65
CA VAL A 131 -9.99 -3.40 17.79
C VAL A 131 -8.61 -3.46 17.12
N SER A 132 -8.04 -4.66 17.01
CA SER A 132 -6.90 -4.98 16.13
C SER A 132 -7.43 -5.67 14.88
N SER A 133 -7.27 -5.08 13.69
CA SER A 133 -7.93 -5.58 12.49
C SER A 133 -7.29 -6.86 11.91
N TRP A 134 -7.97 -7.97 12.11
CA TRP A 134 -8.33 -8.99 11.11
C TRP A 134 -9.79 -9.36 11.40
N PRO A 135 -10.63 -9.79 10.42
CA PRO A 135 -11.90 -10.41 10.79
C PRO A 135 -11.57 -11.60 11.70
N GLU A 136 -11.90 -11.49 12.99
CA GLU A 136 -12.04 -12.65 13.86
C GLU A 136 -13.02 -13.57 13.12
N ILE A 137 -12.51 -14.69 12.61
CA ILE A 137 -13.38 -15.80 12.25
C ILE A 137 -14.05 -16.17 13.56
N ASP A 138 -15.31 -15.78 13.72
CA ASP A 138 -16.16 -16.22 14.80
C ASP A 138 -16.31 -17.74 14.66
N ASP A 139 -15.49 -18.48 15.42
CA ASP A 139 -15.48 -19.95 15.47
C ASP A 139 -16.67 -20.48 16.32
N SER A 140 -17.84 -19.83 16.25
CA SER A 140 -19.08 -20.34 16.82
C SER A 140 -19.81 -21.28 15.85
N LEU A 141 -19.13 -22.35 15.43
CA LEU A 141 -19.80 -23.48 14.80
C LEU A 141 -19.25 -24.82 15.24
N THR A 142 -19.51 -25.19 16.50
CA THR A 142 -19.64 -26.60 16.88
C THR A 142 -20.88 -26.85 17.75
N THR A 143 -21.93 -27.28 17.03
CA THR A 143 -22.91 -28.32 17.42
C THR A 143 -23.71 -28.16 18.71
N GLY A 144 -24.91 -27.61 18.54
CA GLY A 144 -26.11 -28.17 19.17
C GLY A 144 -26.73 -29.26 18.29
N ASP A 145 -27.39 -30.20 18.97
CA ASP A 145 -28.30 -31.27 18.51
C ASP A 145 -27.74 -32.65 18.12
N GLY A 146 -28.10 -33.62 18.97
CA GLY A 146 -27.93 -35.07 18.83
C GLY A 146 -28.07 -35.80 20.16
#